data_AF-A0AAV5AQA3-F1
#
_entry.id   AF-A0AAV5AQA3-F1
#
_cell.length_a   1.000
_cell.length_b   1.000
_cell.length_c   1.000
_cell.angle_alpha   90.00
_cell.angle_beta   90.00
_cell.angle_gamma   90.00
#
_symmetry.space_group_name_H-M   'P 1'
#
loop_
_entity.id
_entity.type
_entity.pdbx_description
1 polymer ?
#
loop_
_entity_poly.entity_id
_entity_poly.type
_entity_poly.pdbx_seq_one_letter_code
_entity_poly.pdbx_strand_id
1 'polypeptide(L)'
;MSDGTIYHPGVVNVYMAKAPGNVTTWAGDGAVWFKVYQITAVTNGGTSITFPAQNLPGVTFTLPPELPSGQYLVRMEAIALHVASTFGGAQFYISCGQVNVLNGGNGTPGPLVSIPGVYTGYVCPIPT
;
A
#
# COMPACT_ATOMS: atom_id res chain seq x y z
N MET A 1 -4.36 2.48 12.37
CA MET A 1 -3.60 1.85 13.47
C MET A 1 -3.40 0.37 13.11
N SER A 2 -2.22 -0.01 12.64
CA SER A 2 -1.78 -1.41 12.71
C SER A 2 -1.14 -1.57 14.09
N ASP A 3 -1.79 -2.28 15.00
CA ASP A 3 -1.29 -2.49 16.38
C ASP A 3 -0.20 -3.57 16.43
N GLY A 4 0.78 -3.45 15.54
CA GLY A 4 1.86 -4.42 15.37
C GLY A 4 3.09 -3.72 14.84
N THR A 5 4.17 -3.79 15.61
CA THR A 5 5.49 -3.30 15.19
C THR A 5 5.93 -3.99 13.91
N ILE A 6 6.38 -3.20 12.93
CA ILE A 6 6.89 -3.72 11.66
C ILE A 6 8.33 -4.20 11.87
N TYR A 7 8.55 -5.49 12.08
CA TYR A 7 9.89 -6.01 12.42
C TYR A 7 10.79 -6.28 11.22
N HIS A 8 10.20 -6.61 10.07
CA HIS A 8 10.98 -7.01 8.90
C HIS A 8 11.41 -5.81 8.06
N PRO A 9 12.65 -5.82 7.51
CA PRO A 9 13.09 -4.81 6.57
C PRO A 9 12.23 -4.88 5.30
N GLY A 10 11.64 -3.76 4.93
CA GLY A 10 10.64 -3.71 3.89
C GLY A 10 10.09 -2.32 3.63
N VAL A 11 9.12 -2.27 2.73
CA VAL A 11 8.40 -1.03 2.38
C VAL A 11 6.97 -1.09 2.89
N VAL A 12 6.35 0.07 3.07
CA VAL A 12 4.92 0.17 3.36
C VAL A 12 4.23 0.84 2.19
N ASN A 13 3.07 0.29 1.80
CA ASN A 13 2.13 0.95 0.91
C ASN A 13 0.76 1.02 1.58
N VAL A 14 0.06 2.14 1.38
CA VAL A 14 -1.36 2.25 1.72
C VAL A 14 -2.13 2.62 0.47
N TYR A 15 -3.11 1.80 0.14
CA TYR A 15 -4.03 2.00 -0.96
C TYR A 15 -5.43 2.29 -0.42
N MET A 16 -6.19 3.07 -1.18
CA MET A 16 -7.61 3.24 -0.98
C MET A 16 -8.36 2.90 -2.27
N ALA A 17 -9.61 2.45 -2.14
CA ALA A 17 -10.50 2.21 -3.26
C ALA A 17 -11.89 2.73 -2.91
N LYS A 18 -12.44 3.60 -3.76
CA LYS A 18 -13.77 4.17 -3.55
C LYS A 18 -14.83 3.12 -3.86
N ALA A 19 -15.68 2.81 -2.90
CA ALA A 19 -16.79 1.89 -3.13
C ALA A 19 -17.81 2.54 -4.09
N PRO A 20 -18.34 1.79 -5.08
CA PRO A 20 -19.42 2.27 -5.94
C PRO A 20 -20.78 2.34 -5.20
N GLY A 21 -20.85 1.77 -3.99
CA GLY A 21 -22.04 1.71 -3.14
C GLY A 21 -21.66 1.38 -1.71
N ASN A 22 -22.41 0.49 -1.06
CA ASN A 22 -22.10 0.04 0.29
C ASN A 22 -20.76 -0.73 0.31
N VAL A 23 -19.79 -0.22 1.07
CA VAL A 23 -18.45 -0.82 1.19
C VAL A 23 -18.48 -2.20 1.84
N THR A 24 -19.47 -2.47 2.71
CA THR A 24 -19.53 -3.76 3.43
C THR A 24 -19.88 -4.94 2.53
N THR A 25 -20.30 -4.70 1.29
CA THR A 25 -20.68 -5.72 0.31
C THR A 25 -19.76 -5.74 -0.90
N TRP A 26 -18.66 -4.99 -0.88
CA TRP A 26 -17.78 -4.82 -2.04
C TRP A 26 -16.37 -5.31 -1.75
N ALA A 27 -15.84 -6.16 -2.65
CA ALA A 27 -14.54 -6.81 -2.48
C ALA A 27 -13.35 -5.98 -3.03
N GLY A 28 -13.61 -4.92 -3.81
CA GLY A 28 -12.54 -4.10 -4.39
C GLY A 28 -11.88 -4.71 -5.62
N ASP A 29 -12.60 -5.55 -6.38
CA ASP A 29 -12.08 -6.17 -7.60
C ASP A 29 -11.86 -5.15 -8.74
N GLY A 30 -10.85 -5.43 -9.58
CA GLY A 30 -10.51 -4.62 -10.75
C GLY A 30 -9.59 -3.43 -10.45
N ALA A 31 -9.43 -2.54 -11.44
CA ALA A 31 -8.51 -1.41 -11.37
C ALA A 31 -9.16 -0.24 -10.61
N VAL A 32 -9.27 -0.38 -9.29
CA VAL A 32 -10.01 0.56 -8.42
C VAL A 32 -9.17 1.13 -7.28
N TRP A 33 -7.96 0.60 -7.09
CA TRP A 33 -7.08 0.99 -6.00
C TRP A 33 -6.15 2.11 -6.44
N PHE A 34 -5.98 3.12 -5.60
CA PHE A 34 -4.98 4.18 -5.77
C PHE A 34 -4.15 4.29 -4.50
N LYS A 35 -2.85 4.57 -4.65
CA LYS A 35 -1.94 4.70 -3.52
C LYS A 35 -2.11 6.08 -2.88
N VAL A 36 -2.25 6.12 -1.56
CA VAL A 36 -2.38 7.37 -0.78
C VAL A 36 -1.18 7.64 0.12
N TYR A 37 -0.39 6.62 0.44
CA TYR A 37 0.79 6.76 1.29
C TYR A 37 1.79 5.65 1.02
N GLN A 38 3.07 5.94 1.27
CA GLN A 38 4.13 4.93 1.25
C GLN A 38 5.29 5.30 2.18
N ILE A 39 5.99 4.28 2.65
CA ILE A 39 7.32 4.39 3.24
C ILE A 39 8.25 3.54 2.37
N THR A 40 9.11 4.20 1.61
CA THR A 40 10.02 3.54 0.67
C THR A 40 11.33 3.15 1.34
N ALA A 41 12.06 2.23 0.72
CA ALA A 41 13.46 2.05 1.04
C ALA A 41 14.25 3.31 0.66
N VAL A 42 15.36 3.56 1.36
CA VAL A 42 16.31 4.62 1.04
C VAL A 42 17.60 3.96 0.58
N THR A 43 18.07 4.33 -0.61
CA THR A 43 19.29 3.78 -1.20
C THR A 43 20.33 4.87 -1.41
N ASN A 44 21.59 4.57 -1.16
CA ASN A 44 22.70 5.47 -1.46
C ASN A 44 23.46 5.01 -2.72
N GLY A 45 22.87 5.19 -3.90
CA GLY A 45 23.51 4.82 -5.17
C GLY A 45 23.93 3.36 -5.27
N GLY A 46 23.20 2.45 -4.60
CA GLY A 46 23.51 1.01 -4.57
C GLY A 46 24.54 0.57 -3.52
N THR A 47 25.16 1.49 -2.78
CA THR A 47 26.14 1.16 -1.72
C THR A 47 25.47 0.68 -0.43
N SER A 48 24.26 1.16 -0.17
CA SER A 48 23.47 0.76 0.99
C SER A 48 21.97 0.86 0.69
N ILE A 49 21.20 0.11 1.47
CA ILE A 49 19.75 0.19 1.53
C ILE A 49 19.33 0.23 3.00
N THR A 50 18.42 1.13 3.34
CA THR A 50 17.76 1.15 4.65
C THR A 50 16.25 1.12 4.48
N PHE A 51 15.56 0.63 5.49
CA PHE A 51 14.11 0.47 5.50
C PHE A 51 13.52 1.28 6.65
N PRO A 52 13.13 2.55 6.41
CA PRO A 52 12.59 3.43 7.45
C PRO A 52 11.31 2.90 8.13
N ALA A 53 10.61 1.96 7.49
CA ALA A 53 9.44 1.31 8.07
C ALA A 53 9.80 0.32 9.19
N GLN A 54 11.04 -0.18 9.23
CA GLN A 54 11.46 -1.17 10.20
C GLN A 54 11.46 -0.59 11.61
N ASN A 55 10.94 -1.37 12.57
CA ASN A 55 10.72 -1.05 13.97
C ASN A 55 9.72 0.09 14.22
N LEU A 56 8.96 0.53 13.21
CA LEU A 56 7.85 1.44 13.47
C LEU A 56 6.75 0.68 14.22
N PRO A 57 6.20 1.24 15.32
CA PRO A 57 5.13 0.62 16.10
C PRO A 57 3.79 0.65 15.36
N GLY A 58 3.71 1.40 14.27
CA GLY A 58 2.55 1.52 13.41
C GLY A 58 2.76 2.59 12.35
N VAL A 59 1.79 2.69 11.45
CA VAL A 59 1.81 3.66 10.35
C VAL A 59 0.66 4.64 10.52
N THR A 60 1.00 5.93 10.49
CA THR A 60 0.06 7.05 10.51
C THR A 60 0.23 7.83 9.22
N PHE A 61 -0.88 8.17 8.58
CA PHE A 61 -0.90 8.98 7.37
C PHE A 61 -2.13 9.89 7.39
N THR A 62 -2.01 11.02 6.70
CA THR A 62 -3.11 11.97 6.52
C THR A 62 -3.86 11.66 5.23
N LEU A 63 -5.19 11.68 5.26
CA LEU A 63 -5.98 11.56 4.04
C LEU A 63 -5.72 12.77 3.12
N PRO A 64 -5.53 12.59 1.81
CA PRO A 64 -5.41 13.71 0.88
C PRO A 64 -6.64 14.62 0.96
N PRO A 65 -6.48 15.95 1.06
CA PRO A 65 -7.62 16.86 1.20
C PRO A 65 -8.52 16.86 -0.06
N GLU A 66 -7.96 16.54 -1.22
CA GLU A 66 -8.70 16.41 -2.48
C GLU A 66 -9.52 15.12 -2.58
N LEU A 67 -9.36 14.18 -1.63
CA LEU A 67 -10.03 12.88 -1.65
C LEU A 67 -11.56 13.06 -1.59
N PRO A 68 -12.34 12.53 -2.55
CA PRO A 68 -13.79 12.71 -2.55
C PRO A 68 -14.49 12.10 -1.34
N SER A 69 -15.56 12.75 -0.87
CA SER A 69 -16.44 12.17 0.15
C SER A 69 -17.02 10.82 -0.28
N GLY A 70 -17.14 9.86 0.64
CA GLY A 70 -17.79 8.56 0.41
C GLY A 70 -17.13 7.41 1.16
N GLN A 71 -17.61 6.18 0.90
CA GLN A 71 -17.09 4.99 1.55
C GLN A 71 -15.91 4.41 0.77
N TYR A 72 -14.89 3.94 1.50
CA TYR A 72 -13.65 3.40 0.93
C TYR A 72 -13.23 2.11 1.64
N LEU A 73 -12.67 1.19 0.85
CA LEU A 73 -11.73 0.21 1.38
C LEU A 73 -10.37 0.88 1.56
N VAL A 74 -9.68 0.54 2.64
CA VAL A 74 -8.29 0.91 2.92
C VAL A 74 -7.49 -0.36 3.05
N ARG A 75 -6.37 -0.44 2.33
CA ARG A 75 -5.47 -1.60 2.34
C ARG A 75 -4.05 -1.13 2.65
N MET A 76 -3.55 -1.50 3.82
CA MET A 76 -2.16 -1.33 4.21
C MET A 76 -1.40 -2.62 3.92
N GLU A 77 -0.20 -2.47 3.38
CA GLU A 77 0.76 -3.56 3.20
C GLU A 77 2.10 -3.17 3.77
N ALA A 78 2.61 -3.95 4.71
CA ALA A 78 4.04 -4.01 4.97
C ALA A 78 4.63 -5.18 4.14
N ILE A 79 5.53 -4.86 3.21
CA ILE A 79 6.13 -5.83 2.29
C ILE A 79 7.57 -6.08 2.72
N ALA A 80 7.83 -7.23 3.33
CA ALA A 80 9.15 -7.61 3.79
C ALA A 80 9.99 -8.17 2.64
N LEU A 81 11.26 -7.73 2.57
CA LEU A 81 12.13 -7.98 1.42
C LEU A 81 13.41 -8.77 1.76
N HIS A 82 13.61 -9.18 3.01
CA HIS A 82 14.81 -9.89 3.46
C HIS A 82 15.09 -11.21 2.73
N VAL A 83 14.08 -11.85 2.13
CA VAL A 83 14.22 -13.07 1.31
C VAL A 83 13.64 -12.92 -0.10
N ALA A 84 13.45 -11.68 -0.57
CA ALA A 84 12.86 -11.37 -1.88
C ALA A 84 13.82 -11.49 -3.08
N SER A 85 14.99 -12.12 -2.91
CA SER A 85 15.93 -12.39 -4.00
C SER A 85 15.45 -13.46 -4.98
N THR A 86 14.39 -14.19 -4.63
CA THR A 86 13.77 -15.22 -5.46
C THR A 86 12.32 -14.85 -5.76
N PHE A 87 11.80 -15.34 -6.88
CA PHE A 87 10.40 -15.18 -7.22
C PHE A 87 9.51 -15.74 -6.09
N GLY A 88 8.54 -14.94 -5.64
CA GLY A 88 7.66 -15.30 -4.52
C GLY A 88 8.27 -15.15 -3.13
N GLY A 89 9.52 -14.69 -3.00
CA GLY A 89 10.18 -14.50 -1.71
C GLY A 89 9.69 -13.27 -0.92
N ALA A 90 9.10 -12.26 -1.57
CA ALA A 90 8.54 -11.12 -0.85
C ALA A 90 7.34 -11.54 0.01
N GLN A 91 7.32 -11.10 1.28
CA GLN A 91 6.24 -11.45 2.22
C GLN A 91 5.34 -10.24 2.45
N PHE A 92 4.03 -10.43 2.28
CA PHE A 92 3.03 -9.37 2.39
C PHE A 92 2.25 -9.51 3.69
N TYR A 93 2.40 -8.53 4.58
CA TYR A 93 1.61 -8.40 5.80
C TYR A 93 0.51 -7.36 5.55
N ILE A 94 -0.71 -7.84 5.35
CA ILE A 94 -1.83 -7.05 4.85
C ILE A 94 -2.80 -6.77 5.99
N SER A 95 -3.27 -5.53 6.08
CA SER A 95 -4.41 -5.16 6.92
C SER A 95 -5.39 -4.33 6.09
N CYS A 96 -6.67 -4.68 6.19
CA CYS A 96 -7.75 -4.00 5.50
C CYS A 96 -8.69 -3.33 6.49
N GLY A 97 -9.24 -2.18 6.10
CA GLY A 97 -10.24 -1.44 6.87
C GLY A 97 -11.27 -0.80 5.95
N GLN A 98 -12.35 -0.32 6.55
CA GLN A 98 -13.40 0.42 5.87
C GLN A 98 -13.51 1.79 6.53
N VAL A 99 -13.59 2.84 5.72
CA VAL A 99 -13.74 4.21 6.21
C VAL A 99 -14.82 4.93 5.45
N ASN A 100 -15.50 5.86 6.12
CA ASN A 100 -16.40 6.81 5.49
C ASN A 100 -15.77 8.21 5.55
N VAL A 101 -15.36 8.73 4.41
CA VAL A 101 -14.76 10.05 4.27
C VAL A 101 -15.88 11.08 4.18
N LEU A 102 -15.89 12.02 5.12
CA LEU A 102 -16.85 13.12 5.18
C LEU A 102 -16.14 14.42 4.80
N ASN A 103 -16.85 15.34 4.15
CA ASN A 103 -16.35 16.67 3.76
C ASN A 103 -15.03 16.64 2.96
N GLY A 104 -14.88 15.62 2.10
CA GLY A 104 -13.76 15.50 1.17
C GLY A 104 -13.82 16.47 -0.01
N GLY A 105 -12.73 16.55 -0.78
CA GLY A 105 -12.59 17.43 -1.93
C GLY A 105 -13.18 16.89 -3.25
N ASN A 106 -12.77 17.49 -4.37
CA ASN A 106 -13.26 17.19 -5.72
C ASN A 106 -12.19 16.57 -6.63
N GLY A 107 -11.16 15.94 -6.05
CA GLY A 107 -10.10 15.29 -6.80
C GLY A 107 -10.58 14.04 -7.55
N THR A 108 -9.78 13.59 -8.51
CA THR A 108 -9.99 12.32 -9.21
C THR A 108 -8.86 11.36 -8.83
N PRO A 109 -9.11 10.36 -7.98
CA PRO A 109 -8.06 9.44 -7.55
C PRO A 109 -7.45 8.66 -8.71
N GLY A 110 -6.11 8.61 -8.75
CA GLY A 110 -5.38 7.90 -9.77
C GLY A 110 -3.86 8.04 -9.60
N PRO A 111 -3.07 7.27 -10.37
CA PRO A 111 -3.49 6.21 -11.27
C PRO A 111 -4.13 5.03 -10.52
N LEU A 112 -5.09 4.35 -11.18
CA LEU A 112 -5.77 3.19 -10.63
C LEU A 112 -5.05 1.89 -10.99
N VAL A 113 -4.99 0.96 -10.04
CA VAL A 113 -4.36 -0.36 -10.20
C VAL A 113 -5.29 -1.47 -9.73
N SER A 114 -5.07 -2.68 -10.25
CA SER A 114 -5.75 -3.89 -9.78
C SER A 114 -4.94 -4.59 -8.69
N ILE A 115 -5.63 -5.07 -7.66
CA ILE A 115 -5.05 -5.88 -6.60
C ILE A 115 -5.98 -7.10 -6.44
N PRO A 116 -5.63 -8.28 -6.98
CA PRO A 116 -4.35 -8.65 -7.61
C PRO A 116 -4.11 -7.97 -8.97
N GLY A 117 -2.83 -7.79 -9.35
CA GLY A 117 -2.42 -7.29 -10.68
C GLY A 117 -1.23 -6.31 -10.66
N VAL A 118 -1.14 -5.43 -9.65
CA VAL A 118 -0.03 -4.45 -9.53
C VAL A 118 1.31 -5.10 -9.18
N TYR A 119 1.28 -6.27 -8.53
CA TYR A 119 2.47 -7.05 -8.19
C TYR A 119 2.50 -8.32 -9.04
N THR A 120 3.57 -8.49 -9.81
CA THR A 120 3.75 -9.64 -10.73
C THR A 120 4.74 -10.68 -10.19
N GLY A 121 5.50 -10.34 -9.14
CA GLY A 121 6.60 -11.17 -8.63
C GLY A 121 7.89 -11.07 -9.46
N TYR A 122 7.85 -10.43 -10.63
CA TYR A 122 9.01 -10.14 -11.44
C TYR A 122 9.43 -8.69 -11.21
N VAL A 123 10.66 -8.50 -10.74
CA VAL A 123 11.31 -7.19 -10.67
C VAL A 123 12.50 -7.20 -11.62
N CYS A 124 12.70 -6.06 -12.31
CA CYS A 124 13.75 -5.75 -13.30
C CYS A 124 14.57 -6.95 -13.80
N PRO A 125 14.46 -7.37 -15.08
CA PRO A 125 15.31 -8.45 -15.58
C PRO A 125 16.77 -8.09 -15.34
N ILE A 126 17.43 -8.81 -14.42
CA ILE A 126 18.89 -8.79 -14.35
C ILE A 126 19.30 -9.40 -15.69
N PRO A 127 19.97 -8.65 -16.58
CA PRO A 127 20.56 -9.26 -17.75
C PRO A 127 21.56 -10.28 -17.23
N THR A 128 21.29 -11.57 -17.48
CA THR A 128 22.30 -12.63 -17.34
C THR A 128 23.51 -12.30 -18.21
#